data_AF-A0A5C5YWH5-F1
#
_entry.id   AF-A0A5C5YWH5-F1
#
_cell.length_a   1.000
_cell.length_b   1.000
_cell.length_c   1.000
_cell.angle_alpha   90.00
_cell.angle_beta   90.00
_cell.angle_gamma   90.00
#
_symmetry.space_group_name_H-M   'P 1'
#
loop_
_entity.id
_entity.type
_entity.pdbx_description
1 polymer ?
#
loop_
_entity_poly.entity_id
_entity_poly.type
_entity_poly.pdbx_seq_one_letter_code
_entity_poly.pdbx_strand_id
1 'polypeptide(L)'
;MRFDVPIIDVVILTRDDNDLPAPVLDALRQQRGVRIQLHRVVGTPSADDPHRIATITRARNEAIGLGTSPWLMFVDDDVALGPDCIARLHHALASRPEFSAFGADYLGEAARHGTSPHVSMGATLFRRSVLQRIAFRWETSKCECLCCCEDIRRTGSRIEYLAGATASHLAAHRDEDHCEIASSESNSPESNSVSCPSLSSDAKVLVAFNRRDVNRFRDVFLRMMRASGNEQEVIAVGYGLYPSESRLVASCRGVRFIHKVANGQMPPVRRLTDFAEITETLDPQLPVAYWDASDVIIQASLDPLWKMTQDHPDKIFGVREPLGYPHNMAVVGWTRTIQNPAMRQRAFELFSTRPFLNSGFSAGTAGAMHRYFKEADRLRNSAELRGTTDWGDQSAFNLYCHSDPKRWKEIPESWNYCVHDRPVGEVSVMPNGRVTCRSGMPIHIAHGNARSLAQLAIVR
;
A
#
# COMPACT_ATOMS: atom_id res chain seq x y z
N MET A 1 -38.09 -34.18 8.76
CA MET A 1 -36.83 -34.54 8.07
C MET A 1 -35.68 -33.89 8.82
N ARG A 2 -34.74 -34.66 9.37
CA ARG A 2 -33.47 -34.09 9.85
C ARG A 2 -32.69 -33.69 8.60
N PHE A 3 -32.56 -32.40 8.34
CA PHE A 3 -31.63 -31.94 7.33
C PHE A 3 -30.23 -32.14 7.90
N ASP A 4 -29.47 -33.07 7.34
CA ASP A 4 -28.08 -33.26 7.74
C ASP A 4 -27.31 -31.97 7.42
N VAL A 5 -26.74 -31.37 8.46
CA VAL A 5 -25.94 -30.15 8.36
C VAL A 5 -24.67 -30.48 7.56
N PRO A 6 -24.37 -29.75 6.47
CA PRO A 6 -23.22 -30.05 5.63
C PRO A 6 -21.91 -29.87 6.39
N ILE A 7 -20.98 -30.80 6.19
CA ILE A 7 -19.64 -30.76 6.75
C ILE A 7 -18.73 -30.04 5.76
N ILE A 8 -17.97 -29.04 6.20
CA ILE A 8 -17.06 -28.28 5.35
C ILE A 8 -15.65 -28.43 5.91
N ASP A 9 -14.71 -28.90 5.10
CA ASP A 9 -13.30 -28.84 5.44
C ASP A 9 -12.83 -27.40 5.23
N VAL A 10 -12.32 -26.76 6.28
CA VAL A 10 -11.78 -25.40 6.22
C VAL A 10 -10.28 -25.50 6.44
N VAL A 11 -9.49 -25.06 5.48
CA VAL A 11 -8.03 -24.99 5.58
C VAL A 11 -7.63 -23.55 5.85
N ILE A 12 -6.86 -23.35 6.92
CA ILE A 12 -6.12 -22.11 7.14
C ILE A 12 -4.65 -22.31 6.81
N LEU A 13 -4.14 -21.48 5.90
CA LEU A 13 -2.71 -21.39 5.61
C LEU A 13 -2.09 -20.33 6.52
N THR A 14 -1.18 -20.76 7.40
CA THR A 14 -0.43 -19.87 8.29
C THR A 14 1.02 -19.77 7.88
N ARG A 15 1.69 -18.66 8.25
CA ARG A 15 3.13 -18.49 7.99
C ARG A 15 4.01 -19.31 8.93
N ASP A 16 3.53 -19.51 10.15
CA ASP A 16 4.20 -20.21 11.24
C ASP A 16 3.17 -21.06 12.00
N ASP A 17 3.58 -21.65 13.12
CA ASP A 17 2.80 -22.49 14.01
C ASP A 17 2.14 -21.73 15.18
N ASN A 18 2.23 -20.39 15.22
CA ASN A 18 1.63 -19.56 16.29
C ASN A 18 0.11 -19.67 16.35
N ASP A 19 -0.54 -19.42 17.48
CA ASP A 19 -2.00 -19.48 17.53
C ASP A 19 -2.67 -18.54 16.51
N LEU A 20 -3.79 -19.00 15.94
CA LEU A 20 -4.60 -18.19 15.03
C LEU A 20 -5.16 -16.98 15.77
N PRO A 21 -5.26 -15.79 15.13
CA PRO A 21 -5.87 -14.63 15.75
C PRO A 21 -7.29 -14.94 16.26
N ALA A 22 -7.59 -14.51 17.48
CA ALA A 22 -8.90 -14.76 18.11
C ALA A 22 -10.09 -14.37 17.23
N PRO A 23 -10.09 -13.22 16.51
CA PRO A 23 -11.19 -12.86 15.61
C PRO A 23 -11.43 -13.88 14.48
N VAL A 24 -10.39 -14.52 13.95
CA VAL A 24 -10.54 -15.57 12.92
C VAL A 24 -11.19 -16.81 13.54
N LEU A 25 -10.70 -17.25 14.70
CA LEU A 25 -11.25 -18.41 15.41
C LEU A 25 -12.71 -18.20 15.81
N ASP A 26 -13.04 -17.02 16.32
CA ASP A 26 -14.40 -16.68 16.72
C ASP A 26 -15.33 -16.59 15.51
N ALA A 27 -14.88 -16.00 14.40
CA ALA A 27 -15.62 -16.00 13.14
C ALA A 27 -15.93 -17.40 12.62
N LEU A 28 -14.99 -18.36 12.76
CA LEU A 28 -15.23 -19.77 12.43
C LEU A 28 -16.22 -20.43 13.39
N ARG A 29 -16.10 -20.20 14.70
CA ARG A 29 -17.01 -20.75 15.71
C ARG A 29 -18.44 -20.23 15.56
N GLN A 30 -18.60 -19.00 15.09
CA GLN A 30 -19.90 -18.35 14.89
C GLN A 30 -20.63 -18.82 13.62
N GLN A 31 -20.02 -19.65 12.78
CA GLN A 31 -20.66 -20.15 11.56
C GLN A 31 -21.91 -20.97 11.87
N ARG A 32 -23.02 -20.59 11.23
CA ARG A 32 -24.32 -21.23 11.39
C ARG A 32 -24.66 -22.11 10.18
N GLY A 33 -25.41 -23.19 10.42
CA GLY A 33 -25.94 -24.02 9.32
C GLY A 33 -24.92 -24.90 8.60
N VAL A 34 -23.69 -24.99 9.12
CA VAL A 34 -22.62 -25.88 8.64
C VAL A 34 -21.87 -26.49 9.82
N ARG A 35 -21.20 -27.63 9.62
CA ARG A 35 -20.24 -28.19 10.56
C ARG A 35 -18.83 -28.04 9.99
N ILE A 36 -17.95 -27.37 10.71
CA ILE A 36 -16.57 -27.11 10.24
C ILE A 36 -15.62 -28.20 10.73
N GLN A 37 -14.79 -28.70 9.82
CA GLN A 37 -13.59 -29.47 10.14
C GLN A 37 -12.38 -28.59 9.80
N LEU A 38 -11.74 -28.05 10.83
CA LEU A 38 -10.64 -27.11 10.66
C LEU A 38 -9.32 -27.86 10.49
N HIS A 39 -8.61 -27.55 9.41
CA HIS A 39 -7.27 -28.03 9.10
C HIS A 39 -6.33 -26.83 9.04
N ARG A 40 -5.15 -26.99 9.61
CA ARG A 40 -4.13 -25.94 9.60
C ARG A 40 -2.91 -26.43 8.83
N VAL A 41 -2.42 -25.59 7.92
CA VAL A 41 -1.23 -25.86 7.11
C VAL A 41 -0.25 -24.72 7.26
N VAL A 42 0.96 -25.03 7.74
CA VAL A 42 2.02 -24.04 7.85
C VAL A 42 2.79 -23.99 6.53
N GLY A 43 2.71 -22.85 5.85
CA GLY A 43 3.41 -22.61 4.58
C GLY A 43 4.88 -22.26 4.79
N THR A 44 5.68 -23.17 5.38
CA THR A 44 7.11 -22.95 5.57
C THR A 44 7.82 -22.88 4.22
N PRO A 45 8.60 -21.82 3.91
CA PRO A 45 9.36 -21.74 2.66
C PRO A 45 10.34 -22.92 2.49
N SER A 46 10.34 -23.53 1.31
CA SER A 46 11.32 -24.54 0.90
C SER A 46 12.47 -23.90 0.14
N ALA A 47 13.64 -24.56 0.10
CA ALA A 47 14.77 -24.15 -0.73
C ALA A 47 14.42 -24.10 -2.23
N ASP A 48 13.46 -24.93 -2.66
CA ASP A 48 12.98 -25.00 -4.04
C ASP A 48 11.89 -23.96 -4.35
N ASP A 49 11.42 -23.18 -3.36
CA ASP A 49 10.43 -22.13 -3.59
C ASP A 49 11.15 -20.86 -4.08
N PRO A 50 11.07 -20.47 -5.37
CA PRO A 50 11.79 -19.29 -5.87
C PRO A 50 11.31 -17.97 -5.26
N HIS A 51 10.11 -17.95 -4.68
CA HIS A 51 9.50 -16.80 -4.01
C HIS A 51 8.25 -17.23 -3.23
N ARG A 52 7.73 -16.31 -2.40
CA ARG A 52 6.53 -16.53 -1.55
C ARG A 52 5.32 -17.14 -2.25
N ILE A 53 5.03 -16.76 -3.50
CA ILE A 53 3.87 -17.30 -4.24
C ILE A 53 4.01 -18.82 -4.48
N ALA A 54 5.25 -19.30 -4.67
CA ALA A 54 5.52 -20.72 -4.86
C ALA A 54 5.26 -21.51 -3.57
N THR A 55 5.68 -20.96 -2.43
CA THR A 55 5.38 -21.50 -1.11
C THR A 55 3.87 -21.61 -0.86
N ILE A 56 3.11 -20.54 -1.14
CA ILE A 56 1.64 -20.54 -1.00
C ILE A 56 1.01 -21.60 -1.91
N THR A 57 1.46 -21.66 -3.16
CA THR A 57 0.97 -22.62 -4.16
C THR A 57 1.17 -24.06 -3.68
N ARG A 58 2.39 -24.38 -3.22
CA ARG A 58 2.72 -25.70 -2.70
C ARG A 58 1.89 -26.04 -1.46
N ALA A 59 1.82 -25.14 -0.48
CA ALA A 59 1.03 -25.35 0.73
C ALA A 59 -0.46 -25.57 0.44
N ARG A 60 -1.05 -24.85 -0.54
CA ARG A 60 -2.44 -25.10 -0.96
C ARG A 60 -2.61 -26.46 -1.62
N ASN A 61 -1.66 -26.88 -2.44
CA ASN A 61 -1.71 -28.21 -3.05
C ASN A 61 -1.62 -29.33 -2.01
N GLU A 62 -0.74 -29.19 -1.01
CA GLU A 62 -0.67 -30.10 0.13
C GLU A 62 -2.01 -30.15 0.88
N ALA A 63 -2.63 -28.99 1.09
CA ALA A 63 -3.91 -28.87 1.78
C ALA A 63 -5.10 -29.51 1.05
N ILE A 64 -5.07 -29.63 -0.29
CA ILE A 64 -6.12 -30.33 -1.06
C ILE A 64 -6.26 -31.79 -0.63
N GLY A 65 -5.19 -32.42 -0.11
CA GLY A 65 -5.20 -33.78 0.41
C GLY A 65 -5.81 -33.93 1.80
N LEU A 66 -6.13 -32.84 2.50
CA LEU A 66 -6.62 -32.87 3.88
C LEU A 66 -8.14 -32.98 3.95
N GLY A 67 -8.65 -33.80 4.86
CA GLY A 67 -10.08 -34.04 5.05
C GLY A 67 -10.73 -34.88 3.95
N THR A 68 -12.01 -35.16 4.10
CA THR A 68 -12.77 -36.03 3.17
C THR A 68 -14.11 -35.44 2.73
N SER A 69 -14.45 -34.23 3.16
CA SER A 69 -15.69 -33.57 2.75
C SER A 69 -15.68 -33.28 1.25
N PRO A 70 -16.82 -33.39 0.54
CA PRO A 70 -16.92 -32.91 -0.85
C PRO A 70 -16.73 -31.39 -0.98
N TRP A 71 -16.67 -30.66 0.13
CA TRP A 71 -16.54 -29.20 0.18
C TRP A 71 -15.26 -28.81 0.91
N LEU A 72 -14.43 -27.99 0.26
CA LEU A 72 -13.16 -27.51 0.80
C LEU A 72 -13.11 -25.98 0.70
N MET A 73 -12.90 -25.30 1.82
CA MET A 73 -12.72 -23.85 1.87
C MET A 73 -11.29 -23.50 2.23
N PHE A 74 -10.73 -22.52 1.54
CA PHE A 74 -9.50 -21.85 1.94
C PHE A 74 -9.84 -20.55 2.66
N VAL A 75 -9.17 -20.32 3.80
CA VAL A 75 -9.26 -19.08 4.58
C VAL A 75 -7.84 -18.62 4.92
N ASP A 76 -7.51 -17.36 4.66
CA ASP A 76 -6.21 -16.80 5.06
C ASP A 76 -6.18 -16.56 6.58
N ASP A 77 -5.00 -16.57 7.19
CA ASP A 77 -4.82 -16.47 8.65
C ASP A 77 -5.17 -15.10 9.26
N ASP A 78 -5.46 -14.12 8.41
CA ASP A 78 -5.89 -12.76 8.72
C ASP A 78 -7.29 -12.43 8.18
N VAL A 79 -8.13 -13.41 7.86
CA VAL A 79 -9.49 -13.20 7.34
C VAL A 79 -10.56 -13.71 8.30
N ALA A 80 -11.48 -12.81 8.70
CA ALA A 80 -12.66 -13.15 9.47
C ALA A 80 -13.89 -13.27 8.56
N LEU A 81 -14.65 -14.36 8.72
CA LEU A 81 -15.87 -14.63 7.95
C LEU A 81 -17.13 -14.16 8.70
N GLY A 82 -18.13 -13.66 7.98
CA GLY A 82 -19.44 -13.36 8.56
C GLY A 82 -20.17 -14.63 9.03
N PRO A 83 -21.08 -14.55 10.03
CA PRO A 83 -21.63 -15.74 10.73
C PRO A 83 -22.41 -16.76 9.89
N ASP A 84 -22.83 -16.42 8.67
CA ASP A 84 -23.53 -17.32 7.74
C ASP A 84 -22.80 -17.44 6.39
N CYS A 85 -21.56 -16.93 6.30
CA CYS A 85 -20.78 -16.89 5.08
C CYS A 85 -20.61 -18.28 4.46
N ILE A 86 -20.13 -19.27 5.23
CA ILE A 86 -19.87 -20.61 4.70
C ILE A 86 -21.18 -21.27 4.25
N ALA A 87 -22.27 -21.12 5.01
CA ALA A 87 -23.57 -21.66 4.64
C ALA A 87 -24.10 -21.06 3.33
N ARG A 88 -23.94 -19.75 3.13
CA ARG A 88 -24.32 -19.07 1.89
C ARG A 88 -23.51 -19.55 0.70
N LEU A 89 -22.18 -19.63 0.84
CA LEU A 89 -21.28 -20.15 -0.19
C LEU A 89 -21.65 -21.59 -0.55
N HIS A 90 -21.86 -22.44 0.45
CA HIS A 90 -22.26 -23.83 0.26
C HIS A 90 -23.62 -23.94 -0.45
N HIS A 91 -24.63 -23.21 0.02
CA HIS A 91 -25.96 -23.22 -0.60
C HIS A 91 -25.90 -22.77 -2.07
N ALA A 92 -25.15 -21.72 -2.37
CA ALA A 92 -24.95 -21.25 -3.73
C ALA A 92 -24.24 -22.30 -4.59
N LEU A 93 -23.19 -22.96 -4.09
CA LEU A 93 -22.53 -24.05 -4.81
C LEU A 93 -23.49 -25.23 -5.03
N ALA A 94 -24.16 -25.69 -3.98
CA ALA A 94 -25.07 -26.83 -4.05
C ALA A 94 -26.21 -26.61 -5.04
N SER A 95 -26.73 -25.39 -5.14
CA SER A 95 -27.83 -25.04 -6.06
C SER A 95 -27.39 -24.70 -7.48
N ARG A 96 -26.09 -24.48 -7.74
CA ARG A 96 -25.56 -24.04 -9.04
C ARG A 96 -24.43 -24.97 -9.51
N PRO A 97 -24.77 -26.09 -10.18
CA PRO A 97 -23.79 -27.10 -10.59
C PRO A 97 -22.76 -26.59 -11.60
N GLU A 98 -23.03 -25.50 -12.31
CA GLU A 98 -22.11 -24.85 -13.24
C GLU A 98 -20.95 -24.12 -12.54
N PHE A 99 -21.04 -23.89 -11.22
CA PHE A 99 -19.98 -23.28 -10.42
C PHE A 99 -19.14 -24.34 -9.71
N SER A 100 -17.83 -24.18 -9.85
CA SER A 100 -16.82 -24.95 -9.12
C SER A 100 -16.51 -24.35 -7.75
N ALA A 101 -16.63 -23.03 -7.62
CA ALA A 101 -16.26 -22.30 -6.42
C ALA A 101 -16.99 -20.95 -6.28
N PHE A 102 -17.15 -20.51 -5.04
CA PHE A 102 -17.57 -19.15 -4.70
C PHE A 102 -16.65 -18.56 -3.64
N GLY A 103 -16.28 -17.30 -3.82
CA GLY A 103 -15.53 -16.50 -2.85
C GLY A 103 -16.43 -15.56 -2.03
N ALA A 104 -16.03 -15.28 -0.80
CA ALA A 104 -16.47 -14.10 -0.06
C ALA A 104 -15.47 -12.96 -0.29
N ASP A 105 -15.98 -11.77 -0.62
CA ASP A 105 -15.12 -10.65 -0.99
C ASP A 105 -14.67 -9.87 0.25
N TYR A 106 -13.44 -10.13 0.69
CA TYR A 106 -12.79 -9.45 1.81
C TYR A 106 -11.83 -8.33 1.39
N LEU A 107 -11.60 -8.17 0.08
CA LEU A 107 -10.70 -7.17 -0.50
C LEU A 107 -11.44 -6.08 -1.29
N GLY A 108 -12.75 -6.18 -1.45
CA GLY A 108 -13.56 -5.27 -2.26
C GLY A 108 -13.33 -5.47 -3.77
N GLU A 109 -12.95 -6.68 -4.20
CA GLU A 109 -12.67 -7.03 -5.59
C GLU A 109 -13.91 -7.42 -6.40
N ALA A 110 -15.08 -7.55 -5.77
CA ALA A 110 -16.34 -7.79 -6.46
C ALA A 110 -16.64 -6.62 -7.40
N ALA A 111 -16.62 -6.89 -8.70
CA ALA A 111 -16.92 -5.87 -9.69
C ALA A 111 -18.36 -5.37 -9.51
N ARG A 112 -18.56 -4.04 -9.45
CA ARG A 112 -19.89 -3.43 -9.33
C ARG A 112 -20.85 -3.81 -10.48
N HIS A 113 -20.35 -4.30 -11.63
CA HIS A 113 -21.14 -4.66 -12.81
C HIS A 113 -20.59 -5.86 -13.63
N GLY A 114 -20.22 -6.99 -13.01
CA GLY A 114 -19.91 -8.21 -13.79
C GLY A 114 -19.10 -9.29 -13.07
N THR A 115 -18.64 -10.29 -13.84
CA THR A 115 -17.80 -11.40 -13.38
C THR A 115 -16.36 -10.91 -13.13
N SER A 116 -15.84 -11.04 -11.90
CA SER A 116 -14.44 -10.69 -11.63
C SER A 116 -13.48 -11.69 -12.30
N PRO A 117 -12.45 -11.23 -13.03
CA PRO A 117 -11.42 -12.14 -13.56
C PRO A 117 -10.60 -12.80 -12.44
N HIS A 118 -10.64 -12.27 -11.22
CA HIS A 118 -9.87 -12.74 -10.08
C HIS A 118 -10.77 -12.92 -8.86
N VAL A 119 -10.72 -14.10 -8.24
CA VAL A 119 -11.34 -14.39 -6.95
C VAL A 119 -10.23 -14.76 -5.98
N SER A 120 -10.16 -14.04 -4.87
CA SER A 120 -9.12 -14.21 -3.86
C SER A 120 -9.38 -15.44 -3.02
N MET A 121 -8.36 -16.29 -2.93
CA MET A 121 -8.50 -17.64 -2.36
C MET A 121 -8.60 -17.64 -0.83
N GLY A 122 -8.27 -16.54 -0.16
CA GLY A 122 -8.31 -16.42 1.30
C GLY A 122 -9.70 -16.39 1.94
N ALA A 123 -10.76 -16.56 1.15
CA ALA A 123 -12.12 -16.81 1.63
C ALA A 123 -12.96 -17.51 0.54
N THR A 124 -12.45 -18.60 -0.05
CA THR A 124 -13.13 -19.26 -1.19
C THR A 124 -13.46 -20.71 -0.88
N LEU A 125 -14.73 -21.07 -1.12
CA LEU A 125 -15.25 -22.44 -1.01
C LEU A 125 -15.27 -23.12 -2.38
N PHE A 126 -14.80 -24.36 -2.43
CA PHE A 126 -14.70 -25.19 -3.62
C PHE A 126 -15.49 -26.49 -3.51
N ARG A 127 -15.93 -27.00 -4.65
CA ARG A 127 -16.16 -28.43 -4.84
C ARG A 127 -14.80 -29.14 -4.84
N ARG A 128 -14.59 -30.05 -3.89
CA ARG A 128 -13.30 -30.77 -3.76
C ARG A 128 -12.93 -31.53 -5.04
N SER A 129 -13.91 -32.09 -5.75
CA SER A 129 -13.70 -32.82 -7.00
C SER A 129 -13.03 -31.97 -8.10
N VAL A 130 -13.14 -30.65 -8.03
CA VAL A 130 -12.50 -29.72 -8.96
C VAL A 130 -11.03 -29.54 -8.60
N LEU A 131 -10.73 -29.34 -7.32
CA LEU A 131 -9.36 -29.20 -6.81
C LEU A 131 -8.53 -30.48 -6.96
N GLN A 132 -9.17 -31.65 -7.02
CA GLN A 132 -8.50 -32.91 -7.36
C GLN A 132 -8.05 -33.00 -8.83
N ARG A 133 -8.62 -32.16 -9.71
CA ARG A 133 -8.28 -32.12 -11.14
C ARG A 133 -7.42 -30.90 -11.51
N ILE A 134 -7.49 -29.84 -10.71
CA ILE A 134 -6.80 -28.58 -10.94
C ILE A 134 -5.90 -28.31 -9.74
N ALA A 135 -4.59 -28.46 -9.96
CA ALA A 135 -3.59 -28.05 -8.99
C ALA A 135 -3.45 -26.53 -9.00
N PHE A 136 -3.21 -25.92 -7.84
CA PHE A 136 -2.71 -24.57 -7.78
C PHE A 136 -1.34 -24.51 -8.48
N ARG A 137 -1.16 -23.48 -9.29
CA ARG A 137 0.09 -23.14 -9.96
C ARG A 137 0.22 -21.63 -9.99
N TRP A 138 1.39 -21.13 -10.32
CA TRP A 138 1.64 -19.71 -10.54
C TRP A 138 2.38 -19.51 -11.86
N GLU A 139 2.36 -18.29 -12.38
CA GLU A 139 3.16 -17.86 -13.54
C GLU A 139 3.91 -16.57 -13.18
N THR A 140 4.99 -16.23 -13.89
CA THR A 140 5.79 -15.02 -13.62
C THR A 140 4.95 -13.74 -13.51
N SER A 141 3.84 -13.68 -14.27
CA SER A 141 2.93 -12.56 -14.28
C SER A 141 1.56 -12.88 -13.71
N LYS A 142 1.37 -13.92 -12.87
CA LYS A 142 0.06 -14.28 -12.27
C LYS A 142 0.24 -14.90 -10.89
N CYS A 143 -0.60 -14.47 -9.95
CA CYS A 143 -0.71 -15.17 -8.66
C CYS A 143 -1.45 -16.51 -8.83
N GLU A 144 -1.32 -17.35 -7.82
CA GLU A 144 -1.94 -18.66 -7.77
C GLU A 144 -3.48 -18.60 -7.78
N CYS A 145 -4.06 -17.55 -7.19
CA CYS A 145 -5.49 -17.28 -7.23
C CYS A 145 -5.96 -17.06 -8.67
N LEU A 146 -5.26 -16.23 -9.43
CA LEU A 146 -5.59 -15.94 -10.83
C LEU A 146 -5.44 -17.17 -11.72
N CYS A 147 -4.33 -17.91 -11.57
CA CYS A 147 -4.11 -19.15 -12.29
C CYS A 147 -5.24 -20.17 -12.03
N CYS A 148 -5.63 -20.35 -10.76
CA CYS A 148 -6.75 -21.22 -10.39
C CYS A 148 -8.07 -20.77 -11.04
N CYS A 149 -8.36 -19.46 -11.02
CA CYS A 149 -9.55 -18.90 -11.66
C CYS A 149 -9.57 -19.18 -13.17
N GLU A 150 -8.43 -18.98 -13.84
CA GLU A 150 -8.29 -19.26 -15.28
C GLU A 150 -8.44 -20.75 -15.59
N ASP A 151 -7.86 -21.63 -14.78
CA ASP A 151 -7.90 -23.07 -15.02
C ASP A 151 -9.31 -23.62 -14.80
N ILE A 152 -10.04 -23.17 -13.77
CA ILE A 152 -11.46 -23.52 -13.56
C ILE A 152 -12.30 -23.11 -14.77
N ARG A 153 -12.09 -21.88 -15.28
CA ARG A 153 -12.82 -21.39 -16.46
C ARG A 153 -12.44 -22.15 -17.72
N ARG A 154 -11.18 -22.55 -17.88
CA ARG A 154 -10.72 -23.38 -18.99
C ARG A 154 -11.37 -24.77 -18.99
N THR A 155 -11.71 -25.30 -17.82
CA THR A 155 -12.49 -26.55 -17.73
C THR A 155 -13.99 -26.39 -18.00
N GLY A 156 -14.46 -25.18 -18.33
CA GLY A 156 -15.86 -24.89 -18.62
C GLY A 156 -16.73 -24.65 -17.39
N SER A 157 -16.13 -24.47 -16.20
CA SER A 157 -16.85 -24.16 -14.97
C SER A 157 -16.62 -22.72 -14.51
N ARG A 158 -17.42 -22.26 -13.55
CA ARG A 158 -17.40 -20.88 -13.07
C ARG A 158 -16.85 -20.75 -11.65
N ILE A 159 -16.25 -19.59 -11.39
CA ILE A 159 -15.78 -19.12 -10.08
C ILE A 159 -15.95 -17.61 -10.00
N GLU A 160 -16.66 -17.15 -8.96
CA GLU A 160 -17.05 -15.76 -8.75
C GLU A 160 -17.15 -15.43 -7.25
N TYR A 161 -17.25 -14.14 -6.93
CA TYR A 161 -17.67 -13.70 -5.60
C TYR A 161 -19.18 -13.84 -5.43
N LEU A 162 -19.63 -14.33 -4.27
CA LEU A 162 -21.05 -14.41 -3.96
C LEU A 162 -21.52 -13.17 -3.20
N ALA A 163 -22.47 -12.43 -3.78
CA ALA A 163 -23.10 -11.31 -3.10
C ALA A 163 -23.74 -11.74 -1.77
N GLY A 164 -23.44 -11.00 -0.70
CA GLY A 164 -23.94 -11.28 0.65
C GLY A 164 -23.17 -12.37 1.42
N ALA A 165 -22.16 -13.02 0.83
CA ALA A 165 -21.16 -13.75 1.59
C ALA A 165 -20.10 -12.77 2.08
N THR A 166 -20.13 -12.43 3.37
CA THR A 166 -19.27 -11.39 3.95
C THR A 166 -18.01 -11.99 4.55
N ALA A 167 -16.90 -11.30 4.32
CA ALA A 167 -15.63 -11.56 4.96
C ALA A 167 -14.88 -10.23 5.11
N SER A 168 -13.99 -10.13 6.08
CA SER A 168 -13.18 -8.94 6.31
C SER A 168 -11.73 -9.33 6.56
N HIS A 169 -10.83 -8.55 5.98
CA HIS A 169 -9.42 -8.63 6.35
C HIS A 169 -9.25 -8.00 7.73
N LEU A 170 -8.59 -8.71 8.65
CA LEU A 170 -8.16 -8.15 9.91
C LEU A 170 -7.07 -7.13 9.62
N ALA A 171 -7.44 -5.85 9.52
CA ALA A 171 -6.51 -4.78 9.77
C ALA A 171 -6.01 -4.95 11.21
N ALA A 172 -4.71 -4.76 11.48
CA ALA A 172 -4.19 -4.77 12.84
C ALA A 172 -5.11 -3.91 13.74
N HIS A 173 -5.71 -4.56 14.74
CA HIS A 173 -6.81 -4.10 15.60
C HIS A 173 -6.95 -2.59 15.75
N ARG A 174 -8.19 -2.09 15.57
CA ARG A 174 -8.84 -1.21 16.54
C ARG A 174 -10.36 -1.23 16.39
N ASP A 175 -10.98 -1.11 17.55
CA ASP A 175 -12.37 -1.42 17.89
C ASP A 175 -13.39 -0.58 17.13
N GLU A 176 -14.56 -1.19 16.97
CA GLU A 176 -15.78 -0.63 16.40
C GLU A 176 -16.25 0.59 17.20
N ASP A 177 -16.63 1.66 16.50
CA ASP A 177 -17.70 2.52 17.00
C ASP A 177 -18.53 3.06 15.83
N HIS A 178 -19.82 2.76 15.93
CA HIS A 178 -20.89 3.22 15.07
C HIS A 178 -20.96 4.76 15.07
N CYS A 179 -21.27 5.36 13.92
CA CYS A 179 -22.10 6.57 13.90
C CYS A 179 -22.63 6.86 12.49
N GLU A 180 -23.87 7.34 12.52
CA GLU A 180 -24.85 7.46 11.46
C GLU A 180 -24.54 8.55 10.43
N ILE A 181 -25.13 8.36 9.24
CA ILE A 181 -25.05 9.24 8.09
C ILE A 181 -25.88 10.50 8.36
N ALA A 182 -25.23 11.64 8.48
CA ALA A 182 -25.87 12.95 8.33
C ALA A 182 -25.43 13.58 7.00
N SER A 183 -26.38 13.60 6.07
CA SER A 183 -26.35 14.35 4.82
C SER A 183 -26.35 15.86 5.07
N SER A 184 -25.39 16.61 4.54
CA SER A 184 -25.54 18.07 4.36
C SER A 184 -24.62 18.60 3.25
N GLU A 185 -25.26 18.80 2.09
CA GLU A 185 -25.20 19.98 1.21
C GLU A 185 -23.87 20.73 1.00
N SER A 186 -23.44 20.61 -0.26
CA SER A 186 -22.71 21.55 -1.09
C SER A 186 -22.88 23.04 -0.77
N ASN A 187 -21.76 23.77 -0.78
CA ASN A 187 -21.69 25.09 -1.42
C ASN A 187 -20.23 25.44 -1.76
N SER A 188 -19.93 25.40 -3.06
CA SER A 188 -18.75 26.01 -3.66
C SER A 188 -19.01 27.48 -3.94
N PRO A 189 -17.96 28.32 -4.03
CA PRO A 189 -17.92 29.25 -5.15
C PRO A 189 -16.55 29.24 -5.85
N GLU A 190 -16.64 28.83 -7.11
CA GLU A 190 -15.98 29.28 -8.32
C GLU A 190 -14.73 30.16 -8.26
N SER A 191 -13.71 29.59 -8.89
CA SER A 191 -12.54 30.19 -9.51
C SER A 191 -12.90 31.13 -10.67
N ASN A 192 -12.16 32.25 -10.79
CA ASN A 192 -11.96 32.93 -12.07
C ASN A 192 -10.53 32.71 -12.56
N SER A 193 -10.45 32.06 -13.72
CA SER A 193 -9.26 31.70 -14.49
C SER A 193 -8.73 32.83 -15.34
N VAL A 194 -7.42 32.93 -15.52
CA VAL A 194 -6.80 33.36 -16.78
C VAL A 194 -5.58 32.47 -17.05
N SER A 195 -5.65 31.72 -18.15
CA SER A 195 -4.70 30.68 -18.56
C SER A 195 -3.68 31.20 -19.58
N CYS A 196 -2.43 31.29 -19.16
CA CYS A 196 -1.30 30.96 -20.04
C CYS A 196 -1.13 29.42 -19.99
N PRO A 197 -0.72 28.74 -21.08
CA PRO A 197 -0.36 27.32 -21.00
C PRO A 197 0.89 27.23 -20.13
N SER A 198 0.67 26.96 -18.84
CA SER A 198 1.71 27.06 -17.83
C SER A 198 2.55 25.80 -17.91
N LEU A 199 3.87 25.95 -17.85
CA LEU A 199 4.83 24.84 -17.63
C LEU A 199 4.45 23.96 -16.41
N SER A 200 3.52 24.43 -15.57
CA SER A 200 2.83 23.70 -14.49
C SER A 200 2.03 22.48 -14.96
N SER A 201 1.52 22.47 -16.20
CA SER A 201 0.79 21.32 -16.77
C SER A 201 1.69 20.12 -17.02
N ASP A 202 2.96 20.38 -17.30
CA ASP A 202 3.93 19.35 -17.69
C ASP A 202 4.70 18.78 -16.51
N ALA A 203 4.59 19.40 -15.33
CA ALA A 203 5.17 18.89 -14.09
C ALA A 203 4.75 17.44 -13.80
N LYS A 204 5.61 16.70 -13.10
CA LYS A 204 5.40 15.27 -12.80
C LYS A 204 5.43 14.99 -11.31
N VAL A 205 4.53 14.11 -10.87
CA VAL A 205 4.54 13.57 -9.51
C VAL A 205 5.05 12.13 -9.56
N LEU A 206 6.10 11.81 -8.83
CA LEU A 206 6.62 10.46 -8.70
C LEU A 206 6.08 9.82 -7.43
N VAL A 207 5.63 8.57 -7.55
CA VAL A 207 5.08 7.82 -6.42
C VAL A 207 5.56 6.38 -6.49
N ALA A 208 5.98 5.83 -5.36
CA ALA A 208 6.41 4.45 -5.27
C ALA A 208 5.68 3.74 -4.12
N PHE A 209 5.14 2.55 -4.38
CA PHE A 209 4.35 1.82 -3.40
C PHE A 209 4.40 0.31 -3.63
N ASN A 210 4.03 -0.46 -2.62
CA ASN A 210 3.87 -1.90 -2.76
C ASN A 210 2.39 -2.28 -2.72
N ARG A 211 2.10 -3.58 -2.89
CA ARG A 211 0.74 -4.13 -2.90
C ARG A 211 -0.16 -3.66 -1.74
N ARG A 212 0.37 -3.49 -0.52
CA ARG A 212 -0.43 -3.11 0.66
C ARG A 212 -0.98 -1.68 0.57
N ASP A 213 -0.42 -0.87 -0.33
CA ASP A 213 -0.65 0.56 -0.42
C ASP A 213 -1.46 0.93 -1.69
N VAL A 214 -1.87 -0.06 -2.51
CA VAL A 214 -2.62 0.15 -3.77
C VAL A 214 -3.90 0.94 -3.55
N ASN A 215 -4.73 0.53 -2.59
CA ASN A 215 -6.00 1.19 -2.31
C ASN A 215 -5.77 2.60 -1.77
N ARG A 216 -4.76 2.81 -0.91
CA ARG A 216 -4.44 4.14 -0.38
C ARG A 216 -3.95 5.08 -1.48
N PHE A 217 -3.11 4.58 -2.38
CA PHE A 217 -2.68 5.34 -3.55
C PHE A 217 -3.87 5.79 -4.40
N ARG A 218 -4.81 4.88 -4.71
CA ARG A 218 -5.98 5.19 -5.53
C ARG A 218 -6.99 6.09 -4.81
N ASP A 219 -7.44 5.66 -3.64
CA ASP A 219 -8.62 6.19 -2.97
C ASP A 219 -8.31 7.40 -2.10
N VAL A 220 -7.03 7.59 -1.72
CA VAL A 220 -6.60 8.73 -0.91
C VAL A 220 -5.69 9.64 -1.73
N PHE A 221 -4.50 9.16 -2.10
CA PHE A 221 -3.48 10.01 -2.73
C PHE A 221 -3.99 10.64 -4.04
N LEU A 222 -4.41 9.81 -5.00
CA LEU A 222 -4.90 10.28 -6.29
C LEU A 222 -6.22 11.04 -6.15
N ARG A 223 -7.18 10.51 -5.40
CA ARG A 223 -8.48 11.16 -5.21
C ARG A 223 -8.32 12.58 -4.66
N MET A 224 -7.51 12.74 -3.60
CA MET A 224 -7.32 14.04 -2.94
C MET A 224 -6.49 15.00 -3.80
N MET A 225 -5.49 14.48 -4.53
CA MET A 225 -4.75 15.25 -5.53
C MET A 225 -5.70 15.86 -6.58
N ARG A 226 -6.58 15.03 -7.18
CA ARG A 226 -7.55 15.48 -8.19
C ARG A 226 -8.62 16.40 -7.60
N ALA A 227 -9.14 16.09 -6.41
CA ALA A 227 -10.11 16.95 -5.72
C ALA A 227 -9.56 18.35 -5.39
N SER A 228 -8.23 18.47 -5.28
CA SER A 228 -7.52 19.73 -5.07
C SER A 228 -7.19 20.48 -6.38
N GLY A 229 -7.70 20.02 -7.53
CA GLY A 229 -7.52 20.65 -8.83
C GLY A 229 -6.21 20.30 -9.55
N ASN A 230 -5.44 19.34 -9.04
CA ASN A 230 -4.15 18.98 -9.63
C ASN A 230 -4.34 17.91 -10.72
N GLU A 231 -4.01 18.25 -11.96
CA GLU A 231 -4.17 17.38 -13.14
C GLU A 231 -2.85 16.80 -13.67
N GLN A 232 -1.73 17.08 -12.99
CA GLN A 232 -0.40 16.59 -13.39
C GLN A 232 -0.35 15.06 -13.49
N GLU A 233 0.45 14.57 -14.43
CA GLU A 233 0.73 13.13 -14.56
C GLU A 233 1.45 12.62 -13.30
N VAL A 234 0.96 11.48 -12.81
CA VAL A 234 1.57 10.72 -11.73
C VAL A 234 2.29 9.51 -12.32
N ILE A 235 3.62 9.48 -12.19
CA ILE A 235 4.44 8.34 -12.58
C ILE A 235 4.52 7.41 -11.37
N ALA A 236 3.76 6.32 -11.43
CA ALA A 236 3.52 5.40 -10.32
C ALA A 236 4.34 4.11 -10.48
N VAL A 237 5.26 3.84 -9.56
CA VAL A 237 6.04 2.61 -9.50
C VAL A 237 5.42 1.65 -8.49
N GLY A 238 4.84 0.55 -8.98
CA GLY A 238 4.19 -0.46 -8.16
C GLY A 238 5.06 -1.70 -7.97
N TYR A 239 5.36 -2.04 -6.72
CA TYR A 239 6.19 -3.20 -6.36
C TYR A 239 5.36 -4.43 -5.97
N GLY A 240 5.50 -5.50 -6.75
CA GLY A 240 4.88 -6.80 -6.45
C GLY A 240 3.36 -6.79 -6.50
N LEU A 241 2.78 -5.89 -7.30
CA LEU A 241 1.34 -5.86 -7.54
C LEU A 241 0.88 -7.09 -8.33
N TYR A 242 -0.32 -7.56 -8.03
CA TYR A 242 -0.98 -8.51 -8.91
C TYR A 242 -1.32 -7.88 -10.27
N PRO A 243 -1.54 -8.69 -11.32
CA PRO A 243 -1.93 -8.17 -12.64
C PRO A 243 -3.24 -7.39 -12.62
N SER A 244 -4.20 -7.82 -11.79
CA SER A 244 -5.45 -7.09 -11.55
C SER A 244 -5.19 -5.71 -10.95
N GLU A 245 -4.36 -5.63 -9.91
CA GLU A 245 -3.96 -4.37 -9.26
C GLU A 245 -3.17 -3.47 -10.22
N SER A 246 -2.27 -4.05 -11.02
CA SER A 246 -1.50 -3.33 -12.04
C SER A 246 -2.41 -2.72 -13.10
N ARG A 247 -3.38 -3.48 -13.63
CA ARG A 247 -4.38 -2.96 -14.58
C ARG A 247 -5.25 -1.89 -13.94
N LEU A 248 -5.67 -2.09 -12.70
CA LEU A 248 -6.46 -1.12 -11.94
C LEU A 248 -5.71 0.22 -11.82
N VAL A 249 -4.46 0.19 -11.37
CA VAL A 249 -3.63 1.39 -11.23
C VAL A 249 -3.39 2.04 -12.60
N ALA A 250 -3.06 1.25 -13.63
CA ALA A 250 -2.84 1.76 -14.98
C ALA A 250 -4.11 2.40 -15.59
N SER A 251 -5.30 2.04 -15.13
CA SER A 251 -6.57 2.64 -15.60
C SER A 251 -6.91 3.96 -14.91
N CYS A 252 -6.16 4.37 -13.88
CA CYS A 252 -6.41 5.61 -13.16
C CYS A 252 -6.05 6.84 -14.02
N ARG A 253 -6.89 7.88 -13.96
CA ARG A 253 -6.72 9.10 -14.75
C ARG A 253 -5.40 9.81 -14.43
N GLY A 254 -4.63 10.10 -15.48
CA GLY A 254 -3.36 10.81 -15.39
C GLY A 254 -2.27 10.01 -14.67
N VAL A 255 -2.31 8.68 -14.75
CA VAL A 255 -1.31 7.79 -14.17
C VAL A 255 -0.52 7.08 -15.26
N ARG A 256 0.81 7.23 -15.22
CA ARG A 256 1.76 6.40 -15.96
C ARG A 256 2.30 5.32 -15.03
N PHE A 257 1.82 4.09 -15.20
CA PHE A 257 2.16 2.99 -14.31
C PHE A 257 3.40 2.22 -14.77
N ILE A 258 4.34 1.98 -13.85
CA ILE A 258 5.54 1.16 -14.05
C ILE A 258 5.49 -0.01 -13.07
N HIS A 259 5.31 -1.21 -13.60
CA HIS A 259 5.31 -2.43 -12.81
C HIS A 259 6.75 -2.89 -12.52
N LYS A 260 7.03 -3.23 -11.26
CA LYS A 260 8.31 -3.78 -10.82
C LYS A 260 8.08 -4.97 -9.88
N VAL A 261 8.82 -6.06 -10.05
CA VAL A 261 8.69 -7.28 -9.22
C VAL A 261 9.17 -6.99 -7.79
N ALA A 262 8.50 -7.50 -6.74
CA ALA A 262 8.97 -7.34 -5.37
C ALA A 262 10.34 -8.03 -5.14
N ASN A 263 11.24 -7.38 -4.40
CA ASN A 263 12.59 -7.89 -4.11
C ASN A 263 12.94 -7.87 -2.61
N GLY A 264 11.92 -7.71 -1.74
CA GLY A 264 12.10 -7.61 -0.28
C GLY A 264 12.54 -6.24 0.23
N GLN A 265 12.98 -5.32 -0.63
CA GLN A 265 13.28 -3.95 -0.23
C GLN A 265 12.00 -3.12 -0.10
N MET A 266 12.03 -2.14 0.82
CA MET A 266 10.91 -1.23 1.01
C MET A 266 10.87 -0.14 -0.06
N PRO A 267 9.67 0.37 -0.41
CA PRO A 267 9.52 1.38 -1.44
C PRO A 267 10.45 2.60 -1.31
N PRO A 268 10.68 3.18 -0.12
CA PRO A 268 11.55 4.36 0.01
C PRO A 268 13.03 4.08 -0.22
N VAL A 269 13.49 2.84 -0.08
CA VAL A 269 14.86 2.45 -0.46
C VAL A 269 14.93 2.29 -1.97
N ARG A 270 13.98 1.51 -2.52
CA ARG A 270 14.01 1.09 -3.92
C ARG A 270 13.76 2.25 -4.90
N ARG A 271 12.97 3.25 -4.48
CA ARG A 271 12.71 4.44 -5.29
C ARG A 271 13.99 5.20 -5.65
N LEU A 272 15.09 5.10 -4.89
CA LEU A 272 16.32 5.81 -5.26
C LEU A 272 16.83 5.34 -6.62
N THR A 273 16.85 4.03 -6.86
CA THR A 273 17.22 3.48 -8.18
C THR A 273 16.13 3.73 -9.21
N ASP A 274 14.87 3.39 -8.90
CA ASP A 274 13.79 3.43 -9.88
C ASP A 274 13.41 4.88 -10.28
N PHE A 275 13.46 5.84 -9.35
CA PHE A 275 13.25 7.25 -9.68
C PHE A 275 14.47 7.87 -10.37
N ALA A 276 15.70 7.40 -10.11
CA ALA A 276 16.86 7.81 -10.91
C ALA A 276 16.67 7.42 -12.38
N GLU A 277 16.26 6.18 -12.67
CA GLU A 277 15.96 5.71 -14.03
C GLU A 277 14.87 6.57 -14.69
N ILE A 278 13.80 6.88 -13.96
CA ILE A 278 12.69 7.69 -14.49
C ILE A 278 13.17 9.11 -14.80
N THR A 279 13.79 9.79 -13.83
CA THR A 279 14.24 11.19 -13.97
C THR A 279 15.32 11.37 -15.02
N GLU A 280 16.11 10.34 -15.32
CA GLU A 280 17.08 10.33 -16.42
C GLU A 280 16.41 10.48 -17.80
N THR A 281 15.17 10.01 -17.95
CA THR A 281 14.41 10.06 -19.21
C THR A 281 13.57 11.33 -19.39
N LEU A 282 13.46 12.17 -18.36
CA LEU A 282 12.68 13.40 -18.39
C LEU A 282 13.56 14.58 -18.83
N ASP A 283 12.93 15.65 -19.33
CA ASP A 283 13.63 16.91 -19.55
C ASP A 283 14.27 17.37 -18.23
N PRO A 284 15.60 17.64 -18.17
CA PRO A 284 16.28 18.02 -16.94
C PRO A 284 15.72 19.25 -16.25
N GLN A 285 15.01 20.14 -16.95
CA GLN A 285 14.38 21.35 -16.40
C GLN A 285 12.93 21.11 -15.95
N LEU A 286 12.37 19.92 -16.19
CA LEU A 286 10.99 19.61 -15.84
C LEU A 286 10.79 19.61 -14.31
N PRO A 287 9.79 20.33 -13.78
CA PRO A 287 9.41 20.22 -12.37
C PRO A 287 8.98 18.80 -11.99
N VAL A 288 9.56 18.27 -10.92
CA VAL A 288 9.26 16.95 -10.37
C VAL A 288 9.15 17.03 -8.85
N ALA A 289 8.17 16.34 -8.27
CA ALA A 289 8.16 16.05 -6.84
C ALA A 289 7.79 14.61 -6.57
N TYR A 290 8.19 14.09 -5.42
CA TYR A 290 7.72 12.80 -4.94
C TYR A 290 7.15 12.91 -3.53
N TRP A 291 6.24 11.98 -3.23
CA TRP A 291 5.70 11.77 -1.89
C TRP A 291 5.58 10.27 -1.56
N ASP A 292 5.57 9.92 -0.27
CA ASP A 292 5.24 8.58 0.19
C ASP A 292 3.75 8.26 -0.04
N ALA A 293 3.48 7.38 -1.01
CA ALA A 293 2.12 7.06 -1.47
C ALA A 293 1.16 6.61 -0.36
N SER A 294 1.70 5.91 0.64
CA SER A 294 0.93 5.13 1.60
C SER A 294 0.30 5.95 2.72
N ASP A 295 0.65 7.24 2.83
CA ASP A 295 0.39 8.02 4.03
C ASP A 295 0.36 9.54 3.77
N VAL A 296 -0.09 9.98 2.58
CA VAL A 296 -0.10 11.40 2.19
C VAL A 296 -1.47 11.85 1.70
N ILE A 297 -1.88 13.06 2.10
CA ILE A 297 -3.09 13.75 1.64
C ILE A 297 -2.69 15.08 1.02
N ILE A 298 -2.99 15.24 -0.27
CA ILE A 298 -2.80 16.50 -0.99
C ILE A 298 -4.12 17.28 -0.93
N GLN A 299 -4.10 18.47 -0.34
CA GLN A 299 -5.30 19.29 -0.10
C GLN A 299 -5.20 20.73 -0.64
N ALA A 300 -4.22 21.00 -1.50
CA ALA A 300 -3.99 22.28 -2.16
C ALA A 300 -3.44 22.12 -3.59
N SER A 301 -3.44 23.21 -4.37
CA SER A 301 -2.78 23.25 -5.67
C SER A 301 -1.26 23.13 -5.52
N LEU A 302 -0.64 22.37 -6.43
CA LEU A 302 0.80 22.18 -6.53
C LEU A 302 1.49 23.26 -7.39
N ASP A 303 0.75 24.14 -8.07
CA ASP A 303 1.34 25.19 -8.93
C ASP A 303 2.38 26.07 -8.20
N PRO A 304 2.18 26.48 -6.94
CA PRO A 304 3.20 27.24 -6.23
C PRO A 304 4.49 26.45 -5.99
N LEU A 305 4.40 25.12 -5.80
CA LEU A 305 5.56 24.25 -5.69
C LEU A 305 6.32 24.17 -7.01
N TRP A 306 5.61 24.01 -8.13
CA TRP A 306 6.22 23.98 -9.46
C TRP A 306 6.94 25.29 -9.78
N LYS A 307 6.33 26.43 -9.46
CA LYS A 307 7.00 27.73 -9.58
C LYS A 307 8.30 27.78 -8.77
N MET A 308 8.28 27.32 -7.50
CA MET A 308 9.50 27.28 -6.69
C MET A 308 10.60 26.42 -7.34
N THR A 309 10.26 25.27 -7.93
CA THR A 309 11.26 24.40 -8.57
C THR A 309 11.92 25.06 -9.77
N GLN A 310 11.16 25.87 -10.52
CA GLN A 310 11.66 26.62 -11.66
C GLN A 310 12.52 27.82 -11.24
N ASP A 311 12.16 28.49 -10.14
CA ASP A 311 12.94 29.60 -9.59
C ASP A 311 14.30 29.13 -9.01
N HIS A 312 14.45 27.82 -8.76
CA HIS A 312 15.65 27.20 -8.18
C HIS A 312 16.02 25.88 -8.87
N PRO A 313 16.39 25.90 -10.16
CA PRO A 313 16.46 24.69 -10.98
C PRO A 313 17.55 23.70 -10.54
N ASP A 314 18.58 24.18 -9.83
CA ASP A 314 19.70 23.35 -9.37
C ASP A 314 19.52 22.79 -7.95
N LYS A 315 18.41 23.11 -7.29
CA LYS A 315 18.15 22.72 -5.91
C LYS A 315 17.04 21.68 -5.80
N ILE A 316 17.16 20.85 -4.79
CA ILE A 316 16.02 20.08 -4.26
C ILE A 316 15.44 20.78 -3.03
N PHE A 317 14.15 20.60 -2.79
CA PHE A 317 13.46 21.09 -1.63
C PHE A 317 13.26 20.00 -0.60
N GLY A 318 13.45 20.38 0.66
CA GLY A 318 13.21 19.52 1.82
C GLY A 318 12.34 20.24 2.84
N VAL A 319 11.65 19.44 3.64
CA VAL A 319 10.86 19.91 4.78
C VAL A 319 11.43 19.27 6.05
N ARG A 320 11.57 20.05 7.12
CA ARG A 320 12.02 19.55 8.41
C ARG A 320 10.98 18.65 9.08
N GLU A 321 11.44 17.68 9.83
CA GLU A 321 10.65 16.95 10.83
C GLU A 321 10.19 17.92 11.93
N PRO A 322 9.05 17.63 12.61
CA PRO A 322 8.55 18.48 13.68
C PRO A 322 9.49 18.48 14.91
N LEU A 323 10.21 17.38 15.14
CA LEU A 323 11.23 17.27 16.17
C LEU A 323 12.61 17.00 15.55
N GLY A 324 13.61 17.69 16.08
CA GLY A 324 15.04 17.40 15.85
C GLY A 324 15.70 16.81 17.09
N TYR A 325 17.02 16.59 17.04
CA TYR A 325 17.79 16.20 18.22
C TYR A 325 17.69 17.27 19.33
N PRO A 326 17.59 16.89 20.62
CA PRO A 326 17.60 15.54 21.17
C PRO A 326 16.23 14.84 21.25
N HIS A 327 15.17 15.48 20.75
CA HIS A 327 13.79 15.00 20.89
C HIS A 327 13.38 13.98 19.82
N ASN A 328 14.12 13.91 18.72
CA ASN A 328 13.93 12.90 17.68
C ASN A 328 14.92 11.75 17.85
N MET A 329 14.43 10.63 18.39
CA MET A 329 15.23 9.45 18.68
C MET A 329 15.76 8.75 17.43
N ALA A 330 15.18 9.00 16.25
CA ALA A 330 15.67 8.48 14.97
C ALA A 330 17.10 8.95 14.67
N VAL A 331 17.43 10.20 15.04
CA VAL A 331 18.78 10.75 14.84
C VAL A 331 19.83 9.88 15.51
N VAL A 332 19.61 9.52 16.78
CA VAL A 332 20.53 8.68 17.54
C VAL A 332 20.46 7.23 17.05
N GLY A 333 19.26 6.69 16.89
CA GLY A 333 19.04 5.30 16.51
C GLY A 333 19.68 4.95 15.16
N TRP A 334 19.40 5.74 14.12
CA TRP A 334 19.87 5.45 12.77
C TRP A 334 21.36 5.69 12.60
N THR A 335 21.91 6.75 13.17
CA THR A 335 23.35 7.03 13.04
C THR A 335 24.20 5.97 13.72
N ARG A 336 23.80 5.48 14.91
CA ARG A 336 24.53 4.42 15.64
C ARG A 336 24.69 3.11 14.86
N THR A 337 23.82 2.85 13.90
CA THR A 337 23.84 1.63 13.08
C THR A 337 24.81 1.71 11.89
N ILE A 338 25.31 2.91 11.56
CA ILE A 338 26.34 3.08 10.52
C ILE A 338 27.61 2.34 10.94
N GLN A 339 28.09 1.43 10.10
CA GLN A 339 29.20 0.53 10.42
C GLN A 339 30.55 1.26 10.60
N ASN A 340 30.85 2.23 9.72
CA ASN A 340 32.10 2.97 9.79
C ASN A 340 32.06 4.00 10.94
N PRO A 341 32.97 3.96 11.94
CA PRO A 341 32.93 4.85 13.09
C PRO A 341 33.10 6.34 12.75
N ALA A 342 33.98 6.66 11.80
CA ALA A 342 34.21 8.05 11.39
C ALA A 342 32.97 8.62 10.67
N MET A 343 32.33 7.82 9.82
CA MET A 343 31.10 8.24 9.13
C MET A 343 29.90 8.31 10.07
N ARG A 344 29.81 7.39 11.04
CA ARG A 344 28.83 7.44 12.13
C ARG A 344 28.92 8.77 12.89
N GLN A 345 30.13 9.17 13.30
CA GLN A 345 30.34 10.42 14.02
C GLN A 345 29.94 11.63 13.17
N ARG A 346 30.37 11.65 11.90
CA ARG A 346 30.02 12.72 10.96
C ARG A 346 28.51 12.82 10.72
N ALA A 347 27.83 11.70 10.49
CA ALA A 347 26.38 11.67 10.28
C ALA A 347 25.64 12.16 11.53
N PHE A 348 26.05 11.71 12.71
CA PHE A 348 25.48 12.18 13.98
C PHE A 348 25.67 13.68 14.18
N GLU A 349 26.87 14.21 13.93
CA GLU A 349 27.14 15.65 14.02
C GLU A 349 26.23 16.45 13.07
N LEU A 350 26.13 16.03 11.81
CA LEU A 350 25.26 16.71 10.84
C LEU A 350 23.79 16.64 11.25
N PHE A 351 23.29 15.48 11.67
CA PHE A 351 21.86 15.27 11.96
C PHE A 351 21.45 15.91 13.30
N SER A 352 22.39 16.08 14.23
CA SER A 352 22.12 16.69 15.55
C SER A 352 22.25 18.22 15.55
N THR A 353 23.02 18.80 14.61
CA THR A 353 23.28 20.25 14.56
C THR A 353 22.53 20.98 13.44
N ARG A 354 21.91 20.24 12.51
CA ARG A 354 21.13 20.78 11.40
C ARG A 354 19.65 20.41 11.54
N PRO A 355 18.73 21.14 10.86
CA PRO A 355 17.34 20.72 10.77
C PRO A 355 17.26 19.29 10.22
N PHE A 356 16.64 18.39 10.97
CA PHE A 356 16.46 17.01 10.54
C PHE A 356 15.32 16.96 9.52
N LEU A 357 15.60 16.52 8.31
CA LEU A 357 14.67 16.56 7.18
C LEU A 357 13.88 15.26 7.08
N ASN A 358 12.59 15.37 6.73
CA ASN A 358 11.74 14.22 6.41
C ASN A 358 11.90 13.87 4.93
N SER A 359 12.28 12.64 4.61
CA SER A 359 12.46 12.22 3.21
C SER A 359 11.19 11.70 2.56
N GLY A 360 10.04 11.67 3.24
CA GLY A 360 8.77 11.31 2.61
C GLY A 360 8.27 12.32 1.58
N PHE A 361 9.00 13.42 1.38
CA PHE A 361 8.80 14.41 0.34
C PHE A 361 10.13 14.97 -0.15
N SER A 362 10.23 15.20 -1.45
CA SER A 362 11.15 16.20 -2.02
C SER A 362 10.65 16.67 -3.38
N ALA A 363 11.09 17.85 -3.80
CA ALA A 363 10.76 18.44 -5.08
C ALA A 363 11.96 19.17 -5.69
N GLY A 364 12.04 19.25 -7.01
CA GLY A 364 13.10 19.93 -7.74
C GLY A 364 12.87 19.82 -9.23
N THR A 365 13.84 20.21 -10.05
CA THR A 365 13.81 19.81 -11.46
C THR A 365 14.21 18.34 -11.60
N ALA A 366 13.83 17.69 -12.70
CA ALA A 366 14.22 16.30 -12.96
C ALA A 366 15.74 16.11 -12.90
N GLY A 367 16.52 17.09 -13.39
CA GLY A 367 17.98 17.05 -13.30
C GLY A 367 18.51 17.13 -11.87
N ALA A 368 17.96 18.01 -11.02
CA ALA A 368 18.34 18.10 -9.61
C ALA A 368 17.94 16.83 -8.83
N MET A 369 16.73 16.33 -9.09
CA MET A 369 16.21 15.11 -8.46
C MET A 369 17.00 13.87 -8.89
N HIS A 370 17.37 13.75 -10.17
CA HIS A 370 18.21 12.67 -10.67
C HIS A 370 19.57 12.61 -9.95
N ARG A 371 20.24 13.76 -9.80
CA ARG A 371 21.50 13.87 -9.06
C ARG A 371 21.34 13.42 -7.61
N TYR A 372 20.25 13.84 -6.96
CA TYR A 372 19.92 13.38 -5.61
C TYR A 372 19.76 11.87 -5.56
N PHE A 373 18.92 11.28 -6.41
CA PHE A 373 18.62 9.86 -6.36
C PHE A 373 19.87 8.98 -6.58
N LYS A 374 20.71 9.31 -7.56
CA LYS A 374 21.98 8.61 -7.82
C LYS A 374 22.94 8.72 -6.63
N GLU A 375 23.10 9.91 -6.06
CA GLU A 375 24.01 10.12 -4.95
C GLU A 375 23.50 9.50 -3.65
N ALA A 376 22.20 9.57 -3.38
CA ALA A 376 21.58 8.92 -2.23
C ALA A 376 21.72 7.40 -2.28
N ASP A 377 21.51 6.78 -3.45
CA ASP A 377 21.75 5.35 -3.66
C ASP A 377 23.23 4.99 -3.45
N ARG A 378 24.16 5.79 -3.99
CA ARG A 378 25.60 5.62 -3.75
C ARG A 378 25.91 5.69 -2.25
N LEU A 379 25.43 6.72 -1.55
CA LEU A 379 25.68 6.94 -0.13
C LEU A 379 25.23 5.73 0.70
N ARG A 380 24.03 5.21 0.46
CA ARG A 380 23.50 4.00 1.16
C ARG A 380 24.39 2.76 1.00
N ASN A 381 24.98 2.58 -0.17
CA ASN A 381 25.81 1.41 -0.48
C ASN A 381 27.31 1.60 -0.13
N SER A 382 27.69 2.82 0.25
CA SER A 382 29.06 3.24 0.60
C SER A 382 29.31 3.30 2.10
N ALA A 383 30.56 3.55 2.51
CA ALA A 383 30.95 3.58 3.92
C ALA A 383 30.20 4.65 4.74
N GLU A 384 29.71 5.69 4.07
CA GLU A 384 28.96 6.80 4.61
C GLU A 384 27.70 6.36 5.37
N LEU A 385 26.95 5.38 4.83
CA LEU A 385 25.67 4.93 5.42
C LEU A 385 25.51 3.41 5.50
N ARG A 386 26.52 2.62 5.12
CA ARG A 386 26.45 1.16 5.20
C ARG A 386 26.05 0.70 6.60
N GLY A 387 25.01 -0.12 6.68
CA GLY A 387 24.45 -0.66 7.91
C GLY A 387 23.36 0.19 8.55
N THR A 388 23.02 1.35 7.99
CA THR A 388 21.91 2.18 8.51
C THR A 388 20.59 1.42 8.53
N THR A 389 19.84 1.55 9.63
CA THR A 389 18.51 0.95 9.81
C THR A 389 17.39 1.98 9.71
N ASP A 390 17.56 3.05 8.93
CA ASP A 390 16.49 4.03 8.69
C ASP A 390 15.36 3.49 7.81
N TRP A 391 15.48 2.24 7.32
CA TRP A 391 14.44 1.49 6.62
C TRP A 391 13.88 2.22 5.36
N GLY A 392 14.52 3.32 4.93
CA GLY A 392 14.09 4.19 3.85
C GLY A 392 15.28 4.92 3.23
N ASP A 393 15.15 6.21 2.93
CA ASP A 393 16.23 7.03 2.36
C ASP A 393 16.54 8.28 3.21
N GLN A 394 15.96 8.42 4.40
CA GLN A 394 16.02 9.65 5.18
C GLN A 394 17.44 10.02 5.66
N SER A 395 18.27 9.03 6.01
CA SER A 395 19.68 9.28 6.34
C SER A 395 20.47 9.73 5.10
N ALA A 396 20.17 9.15 3.93
CA ALA A 396 20.80 9.56 2.67
C ALA A 396 20.36 10.96 2.25
N PHE A 397 19.09 11.28 2.41
CA PHE A 397 18.53 12.61 2.17
C PHE A 397 19.20 13.68 3.05
N ASN A 398 19.25 13.45 4.37
CA ASN A 398 19.89 14.38 5.30
C ASN A 398 21.39 14.52 5.02
N LEU A 399 22.09 13.42 4.73
CA LEU A 399 23.52 13.47 4.43
C LEU A 399 23.80 14.20 3.11
N TYR A 400 23.00 13.97 2.06
CA TYR A 400 23.09 14.66 0.77
C TYR A 400 22.90 16.17 0.95
N CYS A 401 21.80 16.57 1.60
CA CYS A 401 21.47 17.98 1.82
C CYS A 401 22.51 18.69 2.69
N HIS A 402 22.87 18.11 3.84
CA HIS A 402 23.71 18.79 4.82
C HIS A 402 25.21 18.73 4.49
N SER A 403 25.64 17.84 3.57
CA SER A 403 27.02 17.84 3.08
C SER A 403 27.31 18.96 2.07
N ASP A 404 26.30 19.46 1.36
CA ASP A 404 26.42 20.62 0.47
C ASP A 404 25.14 21.49 0.50
N PRO A 405 25.11 22.53 1.35
CA PRO A 405 23.95 23.42 1.48
C PRO A 405 23.56 24.15 0.19
N LYS A 406 24.41 24.18 -0.84
CA LYS A 406 24.07 24.81 -2.13
C LYS A 406 23.07 23.98 -2.94
N ARG A 407 22.99 22.67 -2.71
CA ARG A 407 22.17 21.71 -3.47
C ARG A 407 20.73 21.63 -3.02
N TRP A 408 20.38 22.24 -1.90
CA TRP A 408 19.03 22.16 -1.38
C TRP A 408 18.55 23.48 -0.76
N LYS A 409 17.24 23.53 -0.51
CA LYS A 409 16.60 24.63 0.21
C LYS A 409 15.46 24.08 1.04
N GLU A 410 15.35 24.57 2.27
CA GLU A 410 14.20 24.27 3.10
C GLU A 410 13.00 25.10 2.64
N ILE A 411 11.82 24.46 2.57
CA ILE A 411 10.55 25.12 2.27
C ILE A 411 9.57 24.96 3.45
N PRO A 412 8.47 25.73 3.49
CA PRO A 412 7.53 25.68 4.62
C PRO A 412 7.02 24.27 4.91
N GLU A 413 6.85 23.95 6.19
CA GLU A 413 6.42 22.61 6.65
C GLU A 413 5.06 22.17 6.08
N SER A 414 4.24 23.13 5.65
CA SER A 414 2.93 22.87 5.06
C SER A 414 2.97 22.06 3.76
N TRP A 415 4.12 21.96 3.08
CA TRP A 415 4.33 21.12 1.88
C TRP A 415 4.59 19.64 2.18
N ASN A 416 4.85 19.31 3.44
CA ASN A 416 5.01 17.95 3.93
C ASN A 416 4.74 17.92 5.44
N TYR A 417 3.52 18.30 5.82
CA TYR A 417 3.17 18.54 7.22
C TYR A 417 3.05 17.20 7.94
N CYS A 418 4.14 16.82 8.60
CA CYS A 418 4.25 15.56 9.34
C CYS A 418 3.34 15.62 10.57
N VAL A 419 2.34 14.73 10.64
CA VAL A 419 1.40 14.65 11.78
C VAL A 419 1.96 13.80 12.91
N HIS A 420 2.88 12.87 12.61
CA HIS A 420 3.63 12.10 13.61
C HIS A 420 4.43 13.03 14.54
N ASP A 421 4.61 12.61 15.79
CA ASP A 421 5.35 13.35 16.83
C ASP A 421 4.82 14.75 17.19
N ARG A 422 3.65 15.15 16.65
CA ARG A 422 2.97 16.37 17.09
C ARG A 422 2.16 16.13 18.37
N PRO A 423 2.00 17.16 19.23
CA PRO A 423 1.20 17.04 20.43
C PRO A 423 -0.25 16.60 20.16
N VAL A 424 -0.84 15.90 21.13
CA VAL A 424 -2.24 15.48 21.05
C VAL A 424 -3.15 16.71 20.86
N GLY A 425 -4.04 16.62 19.87
CA GLY A 425 -4.97 17.69 19.50
C GLY A 425 -4.33 18.84 18.71
N GLU A 426 -3.07 18.73 18.28
CA GLU A 426 -2.47 19.69 17.34
C GLU A 426 -3.12 19.56 15.96
N VAL A 427 -3.45 18.34 15.56
CA VAL A 427 -4.01 18.00 14.26
C VAL A 427 -5.47 17.57 14.42
N SER A 428 -6.32 17.98 13.48
CA SER A 428 -7.71 17.54 13.41
C SER A 428 -8.07 17.18 11.97
N VAL A 429 -8.96 16.20 11.83
CA VAL A 429 -9.47 15.73 10.54
C VAL A 429 -10.89 16.22 10.39
N MET A 430 -11.13 16.96 9.33
CA MET A 430 -12.45 17.44 8.96
C MET A 430 -13.28 16.31 8.32
N PRO A 431 -14.62 16.37 8.34
CA PRO A 431 -15.48 15.34 7.74
C PRO A 431 -15.22 15.07 6.26
N ASN A 432 -14.70 16.06 5.53
CA ASN A 432 -14.31 15.93 4.13
C ASN A 432 -12.90 15.31 3.93
N GLY A 433 -12.28 14.79 4.98
CA GLY A 433 -10.95 14.17 4.96
C GLY A 433 -9.78 15.15 4.94
N ARG A 434 -10.03 16.47 4.98
CA ARG A 434 -8.96 17.47 5.06
C ARG A 434 -8.35 17.50 6.46
N VAL A 435 -7.05 17.74 6.51
CA VAL A 435 -6.29 17.88 7.74
C VAL A 435 -6.09 19.37 8.04
N THR A 436 -6.37 19.75 9.29
CA THR A 436 -6.13 21.09 9.82
C THR A 436 -5.24 21.02 11.04
N CYS A 437 -4.56 22.12 11.37
CA CYS A 437 -3.82 22.25 12.62
C CYS A 437 -4.44 23.32 13.53
N ARG A 438 -4.18 23.20 14.84
CA ARG A 438 -4.68 24.11 15.87
C ARG A 438 -4.26 25.57 15.64
N SER A 439 -3.06 25.79 15.10
CA SER A 439 -2.57 27.13 14.81
C SER A 439 -3.33 27.85 13.68
N GLY A 440 -4.18 27.13 12.93
CA GLY A 440 -4.88 27.68 11.75
C GLY A 440 -3.98 27.86 10.53
N MET A 441 -2.71 27.46 10.60
CA MET A 441 -1.80 27.51 9.46
C MET A 441 -2.33 26.60 8.33
N PRO A 442 -2.33 27.08 7.07
CA PRO A 442 -2.67 26.23 5.94
C PRO A 442 -1.75 25.02 5.84
N ILE A 443 -2.34 23.83 5.77
CA ILE A 443 -1.64 22.59 5.41
C ILE A 443 -1.88 22.38 3.92
N HIS A 444 -0.84 22.39 3.09
CA HIS A 444 -0.96 22.08 1.67
C HIS A 444 -1.01 20.56 1.46
N ILE A 445 -0.14 19.86 2.19
CA ILE A 445 0.00 18.41 2.16
C ILE A 445 0.20 17.90 3.58
N ALA A 446 -0.65 16.98 4.02
CA ALA A 446 -0.49 16.28 5.28
C ALA A 446 0.23 14.95 5.04
N HIS A 447 1.23 14.66 5.86
CA HIS A 447 2.00 13.43 5.79
C HIS A 447 1.92 12.70 7.13
N GLY A 448 1.48 11.45 7.10
CA GLY A 448 1.33 10.66 8.30
C GLY A 448 2.64 10.38 9.00
N ASN A 449 3.68 9.97 8.27
CA ASN A 449 4.84 9.26 8.82
C ASN A 449 4.43 8.04 9.66
N ALA A 450 5.11 6.90 9.48
CA ALA A 450 4.84 5.69 10.27
C ALA A 450 3.35 5.26 10.29
N ARG A 451 2.57 5.60 9.25
CA ARG A 451 1.12 5.30 9.12
C ARG A 451 0.23 6.09 10.08
N SER A 452 0.65 7.26 10.55
CA SER A 452 -0.12 8.01 11.54
C SER A 452 -1.44 8.58 10.98
N LEU A 453 -1.60 8.78 9.66
CA LEU A 453 -2.92 9.15 9.12
C LEU A 453 -3.93 7.99 9.19
N ALA A 454 -3.47 6.74 9.22
CA ALA A 454 -4.35 5.59 9.46
C ALA A 454 -4.97 5.64 10.87
N GLN A 455 -4.29 6.27 11.83
CA GLN A 455 -4.81 6.47 13.19
C GLN A 455 -5.79 7.65 13.28
N LEU A 456 -5.82 8.53 12.27
CA LEU A 456 -6.64 9.74 12.22
C LEU A 456 -7.96 9.56 11.45
N ALA A 457 -8.38 8.31 11.19
CA ALA A 457 -9.67 7.96 10.56
C ALA A 457 -9.93 8.55 9.15
N ILE A 458 -8.89 9.02 8.44
CA ILE A 458 -9.02 9.54 7.06
C ILE A 458 -9.17 8.41 6.04
N VAL A 459 -8.93 7.17 6.47
CA VAL A 459 -9.00 5.98 5.63
C VAL A 459 -10.01 5.02 6.27
N ARG A 460 -11.29 5.16 5.89
CA ARG A 460 -12.29 4.09 6.03
C ARG A 460 -12.31 3.27 4.76
#